data_AF-A0A1Q7AGJ6-F1
#
_entry.id   AF-A0A1Q7AGJ6-F1
#
_cell.length_a   1.000
_cell.length_b   1.000
_cell.length_c   1.000
_cell.angle_alpha   90.00
_cell.angle_beta   90.00
_cell.angle_gamma   90.00
#
_symmetry.space_group_name_H-M   'P 1'
#
loop_
_entity.id
_entity.type
_entity.pdbx_description
1 polymer ?
#
loop_
_entity_poly.entity_id
_entity_poly.type
_entity_poly.pdbx_seq_one_letter_code
_entity_poly.pdbx_strand_id
1 'polypeptide(L)'
;MIFAAASPSSPHIRVYGNLWQSSLDLPDFPEVPEYGTGGFTGEQRYHLEVWCEKSTMNDVLLPLCQRYGANLQTGSGELSITATLALADRLREVNKPARIFYVSDFDPAGQSMPVAVSRKLEYFVRRSGLELDVRVFPVVLTLDQVQYYRLPRTPIKETERRRLGFELRHGEGAVELDALEALYPGELTSVLSQYIEEYYDASLNGQVAEVEAQLQERLLALRDQVVGRFADDIDLVREEYTQLREEFTGRMQGCRTRLLDLWQAMKQELALSAPRLDGYTLPQAAIANEIGEGLYDSTRDYIEQIEAYKEFQGRV
;
A
#
# COMPACT_ATOMS: atom_id res chain seq x y z
N MET A 1 2.76 2.69 -23.01
CA MET A 1 4.21 2.55 -22.76
C MET A 1 4.83 1.85 -23.96
N ILE A 2 5.95 2.35 -24.48
CA ILE A 2 6.73 1.73 -25.57
C ILE A 2 7.97 1.11 -24.91
N PHE A 3 8.13 -0.21 -25.01
CA PHE A 3 9.21 -0.95 -24.34
C PHE A 3 10.38 -1.31 -25.27
N ALA A 4 10.21 -1.16 -26.58
CA ALA A 4 11.24 -1.47 -27.56
C ALA A 4 11.96 -0.18 -27.98
N ALA A 5 13.23 -0.05 -27.62
CA ALA A 5 14.13 0.98 -28.12
C ALA A 5 15.26 0.30 -28.90
N ALA A 6 15.49 0.74 -30.14
CA ALA A 6 16.65 0.29 -30.91
C ALA A 6 17.92 0.87 -30.28
N SER A 7 18.66 0.04 -29.54
CA SER A 7 20.01 0.37 -29.10
C SER A 7 20.98 -0.55 -29.83
N PRO A 8 21.71 -0.07 -30.86
CA PRO A 8 22.79 -0.84 -31.44
C PRO A 8 23.92 -0.94 -30.40
N SER A 9 23.95 -2.04 -29.65
CA SER A 9 25.03 -2.32 -28.71
C SER A 9 26.12 -3.13 -29.42
N SER A 10 27.21 -2.48 -29.80
CA SER A 10 28.41 -3.20 -30.25
C SER A 10 29.12 -3.84 -29.05
N PRO A 11 29.62 -5.08 -29.19
CA PRO A 11 30.41 -5.71 -28.14
C PRO A 11 31.67 -4.88 -27.88
N HIS A 12 31.97 -4.65 -26.62
CA HIS A 12 33.14 -3.87 -26.20
C HIS A 12 33.67 -4.41 -24.88
N ILE A 13 34.99 -4.38 -24.71
CA ILE A 13 35.66 -4.77 -23.46
C ILE A 13 35.88 -3.51 -22.62
N ARG A 14 35.50 -3.56 -21.34
CA ARG A 14 35.85 -2.54 -20.35
C ARG A 14 36.60 -3.19 -19.21
N VAL A 15 37.67 -2.55 -18.77
CA VAL A 15 38.40 -2.97 -17.57
C VAL A 15 37.75 -2.32 -16.36
N TYR A 16 37.15 -3.13 -15.49
CA TYR A 16 36.52 -2.69 -14.24
C TYR A 16 37.44 -2.95 -13.04
N GLY A 17 37.18 -2.26 -11.93
CA GLY A 17 37.87 -2.47 -10.65
C GLY A 17 38.12 -1.15 -9.93
N ASN A 18 37.30 -0.83 -8.93
CA ASN A 18 37.41 0.41 -8.16
C ASN A 18 38.02 0.09 -6.79
N LEU A 19 39.22 0.60 -6.53
CA LEU A 19 39.86 0.50 -5.20
C LEU A 19 39.12 1.27 -4.09
N TRP A 20 38.14 2.11 -4.45
CA TRP A 20 37.34 2.90 -3.51
C TRP A 20 36.44 2.06 -2.59
N GLN A 21 36.16 0.79 -2.91
CA GLN A 21 35.31 -0.08 -2.07
C GLN A 21 36.06 -0.77 -0.92
N SER A 22 37.39 -0.81 -0.97
CA SER A 22 38.22 -1.33 0.12
C SER A 22 38.85 -0.16 0.85
N SER A 23 38.10 0.43 1.80
CA SER A 23 38.67 1.38 2.75
C SER A 23 39.80 0.67 3.52
N LEU A 24 41.04 1.07 3.25
CA LEU A 24 42.23 0.57 3.94
C LEU A 24 42.45 1.30 5.28
N ASP A 25 41.39 1.89 5.81
CA ASP A 25 41.39 2.73 7.00
C ASP A 25 40.72 1.95 8.13
N LEU A 26 41.20 2.14 9.37
CA LEU A 26 40.47 1.66 10.53
C LEU A 26 39.20 2.51 10.72
N PRO A 27 38.10 1.90 11.20
CA PRO A 27 36.88 2.63 11.49
C PRO A 27 37.12 3.73 12.53
N ASP A 28 36.14 4.61 12.70
CA ASP A 28 36.17 5.54 13.82
C ASP A 28 35.88 4.81 15.13
N PHE A 29 36.25 5.43 16.26
CA PHE A 29 35.92 4.89 17.56
C PHE A 29 34.40 4.75 17.68
N PRO A 30 33.88 3.58 18.13
CA PRO A 30 32.45 3.34 18.15
C PRO A 30 31.72 4.29 19.10
N GLU A 31 30.47 4.60 18.78
CA GLU A 31 29.59 5.30 19.70
C GLU A 31 29.34 4.45 20.96
N VAL A 32 29.18 5.12 22.10
CA VAL A 32 28.88 4.42 23.36
C VAL A 32 27.45 3.88 23.33
N PRO A 33 27.13 2.79 24.05
CA PRO A 33 25.80 2.21 24.04
C PRO A 33 24.68 3.21 24.36
N GLU A 34 23.57 3.09 23.64
CA GLU A 34 22.38 3.92 23.81
C GLU A 34 21.13 3.06 24.02
N TYR A 35 20.11 3.64 24.63
CA TYR A 35 18.79 3.01 24.71
C TYR A 35 18.00 3.28 23.43
N GLY A 36 17.35 2.25 22.90
CA GLY A 36 16.32 2.39 21.86
C GLY A 36 14.94 2.16 22.45
N THR A 37 13.97 3.00 22.10
CA THR A 37 12.55 2.76 22.38
C THR A 37 11.85 2.21 21.14
N GLY A 38 10.84 1.38 21.35
CA GLY A 38 10.02 0.82 20.27
C GLY A 38 8.70 0.30 20.82
N GLY A 39 7.70 0.16 19.95
CA GLY A 39 6.37 -0.33 20.33
C GLY A 39 5.43 0.74 20.92
N PHE A 40 5.76 2.01 20.82
CA PHE A 40 4.87 3.12 21.21
C PHE A 40 3.90 3.44 20.06
N THR A 41 2.86 2.63 19.95
CA THR A 41 1.81 2.84 18.95
C THR A 41 0.45 2.86 19.64
N GLY A 42 -0.35 3.90 19.35
CA GLY A 42 -1.69 4.02 19.89
C GLY A 42 -2.61 2.97 19.28
N GLU A 43 -3.03 2.02 20.11
CA GLU A 43 -4.00 1.01 19.70
C GLU A 43 -5.43 1.45 20.03
N GLN A 44 -6.19 1.76 18.98
CA GLN A 44 -7.61 2.07 19.13
C GLN A 44 -8.38 0.89 19.73
N ARG A 45 -9.40 1.21 20.52
CA ARG A 45 -10.23 0.22 21.23
C ARG A 45 -11.14 -0.57 20.30
N TYR A 46 -11.62 0.06 19.23
CA TYR A 46 -12.62 -0.49 18.33
C TYR A 46 -12.02 -0.86 16.98
N HIS A 47 -12.50 -1.96 16.41
CA HIS A 47 -12.25 -2.33 15.02
C HIS A 47 -13.32 -1.69 14.13
N LEU A 48 -12.93 -0.74 13.30
CA LEU A 48 -13.87 0.05 12.50
C LEU A 48 -13.92 -0.47 11.06
N GLU A 49 -15.13 -0.62 10.54
CA GLU A 49 -15.37 -1.06 9.17
C GLU A 49 -16.38 -0.13 8.50
N VAL A 50 -16.15 0.22 7.23
CA VAL A 50 -17.08 0.98 6.39
C VAL A 50 -17.51 0.09 5.24
N TRP A 51 -18.80 -0.18 5.14
CA TRP A 51 -19.38 -1.13 4.19
C TRP A 51 -20.26 -0.37 3.20
N CYS A 52 -19.95 -0.45 1.91
CA CYS A 52 -20.66 0.28 0.87
C CYS A 52 -21.16 -0.68 -0.23
N GLU A 53 -22.42 -0.55 -0.62
CA GLU A 53 -23.01 -1.39 -1.68
C GLU A 53 -22.58 -1.02 -3.11
N LYS A 54 -21.99 0.17 -3.27
CA LYS A 54 -21.50 0.72 -4.55
C LYS A 54 -19.99 0.99 -4.46
N SER A 55 -19.25 0.49 -5.46
CA SER A 55 -17.82 0.78 -5.62
C SER A 55 -17.52 2.14 -6.26
N THR A 56 -18.54 2.84 -6.79
CA THR A 56 -18.38 4.16 -7.42
C THR A 56 -17.90 5.24 -6.46
N MET A 57 -18.02 5.00 -5.15
CA MET A 57 -17.67 5.97 -4.11
C MET A 57 -16.29 5.73 -3.48
N ASN A 58 -15.46 4.85 -4.07
CA ASN A 58 -14.15 4.50 -3.53
C ASN A 58 -13.19 5.68 -3.42
N ASP A 59 -13.26 6.64 -4.35
CA ASP A 59 -12.40 7.82 -4.34
C ASP A 59 -12.62 8.71 -3.10
N VAL A 60 -13.82 8.62 -2.49
CA VAL A 60 -14.17 9.35 -1.26
C VAL A 60 -13.94 8.48 -0.02
N LEU A 61 -14.33 7.20 -0.08
CA LEU A 61 -14.29 6.31 1.07
C LEU A 61 -12.89 5.80 1.40
N LEU A 62 -12.01 5.58 0.41
CA LEU A 62 -10.64 5.10 0.64
C LEU A 62 -9.81 6.09 1.47
N PRO A 63 -9.72 7.39 1.12
CA PRO A 63 -8.98 8.36 1.93
C PRO A 63 -9.52 8.47 3.37
N LEU A 64 -10.85 8.40 3.53
CA LEU A 64 -11.48 8.43 4.85
C LEU A 64 -11.08 7.21 5.70
N CYS A 65 -11.17 6.02 5.13
CA CYS A 65 -10.81 4.78 5.82
C CYS A 65 -9.33 4.77 6.22
N GLN A 66 -8.44 5.25 5.33
CA GLN A 66 -7.01 5.40 5.61
C GLN A 66 -6.76 6.35 6.79
N ARG A 67 -7.49 7.47 6.85
CA ARG A 67 -7.35 8.46 7.92
C ARG A 67 -7.65 7.89 9.31
N TYR A 68 -8.69 7.07 9.43
CA TYR A 68 -9.12 6.52 10.73
C TYR A 68 -8.62 5.09 10.98
N GLY A 69 -7.87 4.49 10.05
CA GLY A 69 -7.47 3.08 10.14
C GLY A 69 -8.65 2.11 10.09
N ALA A 70 -9.73 2.50 9.40
CA ALA A 70 -10.90 1.65 9.20
C ALA A 70 -10.74 0.76 7.94
N ASN A 71 -11.40 -0.39 7.94
CA ASN A 71 -11.44 -1.27 6.78
C ASN A 71 -12.59 -0.90 5.84
N LEU A 72 -12.31 -0.78 4.55
CA LEU A 72 -13.34 -0.57 3.52
C LEU A 72 -13.78 -1.91 2.90
N GLN A 73 -15.08 -2.16 2.86
CA GLN A 73 -15.69 -3.26 2.12
C GLN A 73 -16.68 -2.71 1.12
N THR A 74 -16.41 -2.89 -0.18
CA THR A 74 -17.30 -2.45 -1.25
C THR A 74 -17.78 -3.62 -2.09
N GLY A 75 -19.03 -3.58 -2.53
CA GLY A 75 -19.62 -4.58 -3.41
C GLY A 75 -20.37 -3.98 -4.59
N SER A 76 -21.10 -4.83 -5.30
CA SER A 76 -22.16 -4.42 -6.22
C SER A 76 -23.46 -5.06 -5.73
N GLY A 77 -24.26 -4.27 -5.02
CA GLY A 77 -25.48 -4.74 -4.33
C GLY A 77 -25.19 -5.40 -2.99
N GLU A 78 -25.99 -6.41 -2.63
CA GLU A 78 -25.91 -7.03 -1.29
C GLU A 78 -24.55 -7.71 -1.06
N LEU A 79 -23.85 -7.29 0.00
CA LEU A 79 -22.52 -7.84 0.32
C LEU A 79 -22.58 -9.36 0.57
N SER A 80 -21.58 -10.04 0.00
CA SER A 80 -21.56 -11.50 -0.13
C SER A 80 -21.35 -12.22 1.21
N ILE A 81 -21.67 -13.52 1.22
CA ILE A 81 -21.34 -14.42 2.33
C ILE A 81 -19.82 -14.44 2.57
N THR A 82 -19.02 -14.30 1.52
CA THR A 82 -17.56 -14.25 1.61
C THR A 82 -17.07 -13.04 2.39
N ALA A 83 -17.67 -11.85 2.18
CA ALA A 83 -17.29 -10.63 2.91
C ALA A 83 -17.60 -10.74 4.41
N THR A 84 -18.75 -11.35 4.75
CA THR A 84 -19.15 -11.60 6.14
C THR A 84 -18.31 -12.67 6.82
N LEU A 85 -17.90 -13.71 6.09
CA LEU A 85 -16.94 -14.71 6.60
C LEU A 85 -15.56 -14.08 6.84
N ALA A 86 -15.05 -13.30 5.89
CA ALA A 86 -13.76 -12.62 6.02
C ALA A 86 -13.73 -11.67 7.22
N LEU A 87 -14.84 -10.99 7.52
CA LEU A 87 -14.94 -10.22 8.76
C LEU A 87 -14.84 -11.12 9.99
N ALA A 88 -15.61 -12.21 10.03
CA ALA A 88 -15.59 -13.12 11.18
C ALA A 88 -14.17 -13.64 11.46
N ASP A 89 -13.40 -13.96 10.42
CA ASP A 89 -12.00 -14.36 10.56
C ASP A 89 -11.12 -13.23 11.12
N ARG A 90 -11.23 -12.00 10.58
CA ARG A 90 -10.51 -10.82 11.11
C ARG A 90 -10.84 -10.56 12.58
N LEU A 91 -12.11 -10.70 12.98
CA LEU A 91 -12.51 -10.47 14.36
C LEU A 91 -11.93 -11.50 15.34
N ARG A 92 -11.61 -12.71 14.89
CA ARG A 92 -10.89 -13.69 15.72
C ARG A 92 -9.46 -13.26 16.00
N GLU A 93 -8.82 -12.62 15.01
CA GLU A 93 -7.43 -12.19 15.12
C GLU A 93 -7.28 -10.89 15.92
N VAL A 94 -8.14 -9.90 15.64
CA VAL A 94 -8.04 -8.56 16.23
C VAL A 94 -8.53 -8.56 17.69
N ASN A 95 -9.48 -9.42 18.05
CA ASN A 95 -10.06 -9.52 19.40
C ASN A 95 -10.51 -8.16 19.99
N LYS A 96 -11.04 -7.27 19.14
CA LYS A 96 -11.61 -5.96 19.51
C LYS A 96 -13.10 -5.91 19.16
N PRO A 97 -13.93 -5.18 19.93
CA PRO A 97 -15.30 -4.90 19.52
C PRO A 97 -15.33 -4.18 18.17
N ALA A 98 -16.23 -4.62 17.29
CA ALA A 98 -16.33 -4.10 15.93
C ALA A 98 -17.56 -3.22 15.70
N ARG A 99 -17.35 -2.15 14.93
CA ARG A 99 -18.39 -1.19 14.54
C ARG A 99 -18.37 -1.07 13.03
N ILE A 100 -19.49 -1.46 12.41
CA ILE A 100 -19.65 -1.48 10.96
C ILE A 100 -20.58 -0.34 10.57
N PHE A 101 -20.06 0.63 9.84
CA PHE A 101 -20.80 1.76 9.28
C PHE A 101 -21.25 1.40 7.87
N TYR A 102 -22.54 1.16 7.71
CA TYR A 102 -23.14 0.73 6.45
C TYR A 102 -23.64 1.94 5.66
N VAL A 103 -23.21 2.00 4.40
CA VAL A 103 -23.51 3.04 3.41
C VAL A 103 -24.34 2.40 2.30
N SER A 104 -25.54 2.94 2.09
CA SER A 104 -26.48 2.49 1.07
C SER A 104 -27.30 3.65 0.50
N ASP A 105 -27.90 3.43 -0.66
CA ASP A 105 -28.91 4.31 -1.22
C ASP A 105 -30.16 4.35 -0.31
N PHE A 106 -30.94 5.44 -0.40
CA PHE A 106 -32.24 5.55 0.26
C PHE A 106 -33.33 4.96 -0.63
N ASP A 107 -33.43 3.64 -0.65
CA ASP A 107 -34.45 2.92 -1.39
C ASP A 107 -34.89 1.63 -0.65
N PRO A 108 -35.88 0.88 -1.16
CA PRO A 108 -36.30 -0.36 -0.52
C PRO A 108 -35.21 -1.43 -0.43
N ALA A 109 -34.23 -1.44 -1.34
CA ALA A 109 -33.11 -2.37 -1.33
C ALA A 109 -32.10 -1.95 -0.25
N GLY A 110 -31.66 -0.69 -0.24
CA GLY A 110 -30.73 -0.10 0.71
C GLY A 110 -31.21 -0.23 2.15
N GLN A 111 -32.53 -0.18 2.40
CA GLN A 111 -33.07 -0.49 3.73
C GLN A 111 -32.96 -1.99 4.10
N SER A 112 -33.06 -2.89 3.12
CA SER A 112 -33.08 -4.33 3.34
C SER A 112 -31.70 -4.97 3.43
N MET A 113 -30.70 -4.43 2.73
CA MET A 113 -29.36 -5.00 2.62
C MET A 113 -28.61 -5.04 3.96
N PRO A 114 -28.61 -3.98 4.80
CA PRO A 114 -28.02 -4.04 6.13
C PRO A 114 -28.64 -5.15 6.99
N VAL A 115 -29.94 -5.40 6.85
CA VAL A 115 -30.63 -6.50 7.58
C VAL A 115 -30.13 -7.85 7.09
N ALA A 116 -30.06 -8.06 5.77
CA ALA A 116 -29.56 -9.30 5.20
C ALA A 116 -28.11 -9.59 5.62
N VAL A 117 -27.25 -8.57 5.57
CA VAL A 117 -25.88 -8.64 6.07
C VAL A 117 -25.82 -8.96 7.56
N SER A 118 -26.64 -8.28 8.37
CA SER A 118 -26.68 -8.50 9.82
C SER A 118 -27.08 -9.94 10.17
N ARG A 119 -28.01 -10.56 9.42
CA ARG A 119 -28.39 -11.97 9.61
C ARG A 119 -27.27 -12.95 9.25
N LYS A 120 -26.47 -12.66 8.22
CA LYS A 120 -25.29 -13.46 7.87
C LYS A 120 -24.22 -13.35 8.97
N LEU A 121 -23.96 -12.13 9.43
CA LEU A 121 -23.04 -11.90 10.54
C LEU A 121 -23.50 -12.62 11.81
N GLU A 122 -24.79 -12.52 12.16
CA GLU A 122 -25.38 -13.24 13.28
C GLU A 122 -25.13 -14.75 13.19
N TYR A 123 -25.33 -15.35 12.01
CA TYR A 123 -25.04 -16.76 11.79
C TYR A 123 -23.57 -17.12 12.07
N PHE A 124 -22.63 -16.35 11.50
CA PHE A 124 -21.20 -16.62 11.67
C PHE A 124 -20.71 -16.36 13.09
N VAL A 125 -21.15 -15.28 13.73
CA VAL A 125 -20.82 -14.96 15.12
C VAL A 125 -21.33 -16.06 16.04
N ARG A 126 -22.61 -16.46 15.93
CA ARG A 126 -23.18 -17.54 16.76
C ARG A 126 -22.49 -18.89 16.53
N ARG A 127 -22.10 -19.20 15.29
CA ARG A 127 -21.41 -20.45 14.94
C ARG A 127 -19.94 -20.47 15.37
N SER A 128 -19.31 -19.30 15.53
CA SER A 128 -17.89 -19.20 15.88
C SER A 128 -17.57 -19.68 17.29
N GLY A 129 -18.56 -19.70 18.20
CA GLY A 129 -18.36 -20.02 19.61
C GLY A 129 -17.60 -18.95 20.41
N LEU A 130 -17.36 -17.77 19.82
CA LEU A 130 -16.68 -16.64 20.45
C LEU A 130 -17.70 -15.58 20.91
N GLU A 131 -17.41 -14.94 22.05
CA GLU A 131 -18.15 -13.76 22.50
C GLU A 131 -17.65 -12.51 21.75
N LEU A 132 -18.18 -12.28 20.55
CA LEU A 132 -17.84 -11.12 19.73
C LEU A 132 -18.85 -9.98 19.93
N ASP A 133 -18.39 -8.77 20.25
CA ASP A 133 -19.20 -7.55 20.22
C ASP A 133 -19.13 -6.90 18.84
N VAL A 134 -20.15 -7.12 18.01
CA VAL A 134 -20.27 -6.57 16.66
C VAL A 134 -21.57 -5.80 16.53
N ARG A 135 -21.50 -4.58 15.99
CA ARG A 135 -22.68 -3.74 15.72
C ARG A 135 -22.64 -3.15 14.32
N VAL A 136 -23.80 -3.15 13.66
CA VAL A 136 -24.00 -2.58 12.31
C VAL A 136 -24.85 -1.33 12.43
N PHE A 137 -24.38 -0.22 11.85
CA PHE A 137 -25.04 1.07 11.85
C PHE A 137 -25.27 1.53 10.41
N PRO A 138 -26.51 1.53 9.91
CA PRO A 138 -26.86 2.25 8.69
C PRO A 138 -26.80 3.76 8.97
N VAL A 139 -25.82 4.46 8.40
CA VAL A 139 -25.46 5.83 8.84
C VAL A 139 -25.59 6.89 7.76
N VAL A 140 -25.76 6.49 6.50
CA VAL A 140 -25.83 7.39 5.34
C VAL A 140 -27.19 7.29 4.66
N LEU A 141 -27.67 8.45 4.21
CA LEU A 141 -28.99 8.67 3.63
C LEU A 141 -30.15 8.20 4.51
N THR A 142 -30.13 8.53 5.80
CA THR A 142 -31.32 8.38 6.66
C THR A 142 -32.45 9.30 6.19
N LEU A 143 -33.70 9.02 6.59
CA LEU A 143 -34.84 9.89 6.24
C LEU A 143 -34.59 11.35 6.67
N ASP A 144 -34.02 11.54 7.86
CA ASP A 144 -33.70 12.87 8.39
C ASP A 144 -32.64 13.57 7.54
N GLN A 145 -31.59 12.86 7.10
CA GLN A 145 -30.58 13.40 6.19
C GLN A 145 -31.19 13.76 4.84
N VAL A 146 -32.01 12.88 4.25
CA VAL A 146 -32.69 13.15 2.97
C VAL A 146 -33.54 14.42 3.04
N GLN A 147 -34.26 14.62 4.15
CA GLN A 147 -35.08 15.81 4.38
C GLN A 147 -34.23 17.06 4.63
N TYR A 148 -33.19 16.95 5.45
CA TYR A 148 -32.29 18.04 5.82
C TYR A 148 -31.56 18.61 4.60
N TYR A 149 -30.96 17.74 3.78
CA TYR A 149 -30.24 18.13 2.56
C TYR A 149 -31.18 18.36 1.36
N ARG A 150 -32.50 18.20 1.54
CA ARG A 150 -33.52 18.36 0.48
C ARG A 150 -33.16 17.63 -0.81
N LEU A 151 -32.68 16.39 -0.67
CA LEU A 151 -32.16 15.63 -1.80
C LEU A 151 -33.28 15.29 -2.80
N PRO A 152 -33.00 15.35 -4.11
CA PRO A 152 -33.97 15.06 -5.14
C PRO A 152 -34.37 13.59 -5.07
N ARG A 153 -35.68 13.33 -5.07
CA ARG A 153 -36.21 11.98 -5.05
C ARG A 153 -36.52 11.49 -6.45
N THR A 154 -36.15 10.25 -6.74
CA THR A 154 -36.46 9.57 -7.99
C THR A 154 -37.60 8.56 -7.79
N PRO A 155 -38.50 8.39 -8.77
CA PRO A 155 -39.56 7.39 -8.66
C PRO A 155 -38.99 5.97 -8.51
N ILE A 156 -39.55 5.21 -7.58
CA ILE A 156 -39.19 3.80 -7.40
C ILE A 156 -39.89 2.97 -8.47
N LYS A 157 -39.16 2.04 -9.11
CA LYS A 157 -39.71 1.16 -10.15
C LYS A 157 -40.95 0.41 -9.63
N GLU A 158 -42.01 0.37 -10.44
CA GLU A 158 -43.26 -0.31 -10.08
C GLU A 158 -43.09 -1.81 -9.80
N THR A 159 -42.08 -2.43 -10.41
CA THR A 159 -41.74 -3.84 -10.23
C THR A 159 -41.09 -4.15 -8.88
N GLU A 160 -40.65 -3.15 -8.12
CA GLU A 160 -40.10 -3.33 -6.77
C GLU A 160 -41.23 -3.63 -5.78
N ARG A 161 -41.34 -4.89 -5.39
CA ARG A 161 -42.41 -5.40 -4.51
C ARG A 161 -42.45 -4.71 -3.15
N ARG A 162 -41.32 -4.18 -2.68
CA ARG A 162 -41.21 -3.48 -1.39
C ARG A 162 -41.56 -2.00 -1.46
N ARG A 163 -41.81 -1.45 -2.65
CA ARG A 163 -42.08 -0.03 -2.89
C ARG A 163 -43.18 0.53 -1.99
N LEU A 164 -44.36 -0.07 -2.01
CA LEU A 164 -45.52 0.43 -1.23
C LEU A 164 -45.21 0.54 0.26
N GLY A 165 -44.56 -0.48 0.84
CA GLY A 165 -44.19 -0.48 2.27
C GLY A 165 -43.06 0.50 2.60
N PHE A 166 -42.21 0.83 1.64
CA PHE A 166 -41.19 1.87 1.80
C PHE A 166 -41.82 3.27 1.75
N GLU A 167 -42.61 3.56 0.73
CA GLU A 167 -43.24 4.87 0.53
C GLU A 167 -44.20 5.22 1.67
N LEU A 168 -44.96 4.25 2.19
CA LEU A 168 -45.82 4.45 3.35
C LEU A 168 -45.05 4.89 4.61
N ARG A 169 -43.78 4.50 4.74
CA ARG A 169 -42.94 4.80 5.91
C ARG A 169 -42.04 6.01 5.71
N HIS A 170 -41.62 6.28 4.48
CA HIS A 170 -40.52 7.19 4.18
C HIS A 170 -40.89 8.29 3.17
N GLY A 171 -42.13 8.28 2.67
CA GLY A 171 -42.60 9.16 1.60
C GLY A 171 -42.21 8.63 0.21
N GLU A 172 -42.78 9.23 -0.82
CA GLU A 172 -42.58 8.83 -2.21
C GLU A 172 -41.14 8.99 -2.68
N GLY A 173 -40.66 8.04 -3.49
CA GLY A 173 -39.37 8.11 -4.18
C GLY A 173 -38.16 7.68 -3.35
N ALA A 174 -37.06 7.44 -4.06
CA ALA A 174 -35.76 7.01 -3.55
C ALA A 174 -34.69 8.10 -3.75
N VAL A 175 -33.56 7.98 -3.09
CA VAL A 175 -32.39 8.86 -3.29
C VAL A 175 -31.13 8.01 -3.45
N GLU A 176 -30.38 8.26 -4.51
CA GLU A 176 -29.09 7.61 -4.74
C GLU A 176 -27.97 8.30 -3.96
N LEU A 177 -26.99 7.55 -3.49
CA LEU A 177 -25.80 8.05 -2.80
C LEU A 177 -25.06 9.12 -3.62
N ASP A 178 -25.01 8.93 -4.94
CA ASP A 178 -24.38 9.85 -5.88
C ASP A 178 -25.04 11.24 -5.85
N ALA A 179 -26.33 11.35 -5.47
CA ALA A 179 -27.02 12.64 -5.36
C ALA A 179 -26.51 13.48 -4.18
N LEU A 180 -26.11 12.84 -3.06
CA LEU A 180 -25.54 13.56 -1.92
C LEU A 180 -24.19 14.17 -2.28
N GLU A 181 -23.30 13.37 -2.87
CA GLU A 181 -21.96 13.84 -3.24
C GLU A 181 -21.99 14.83 -4.41
N ALA A 182 -22.93 14.70 -5.35
CA ALA A 182 -23.08 15.63 -6.47
C ALA A 182 -23.61 17.01 -6.03
N LEU A 183 -24.56 17.05 -5.10
CA LEU A 183 -25.15 18.31 -4.63
C LEU A 183 -24.36 18.95 -3.49
N TYR A 184 -23.74 18.12 -2.66
CA TYR A 184 -22.97 18.53 -1.50
C TYR A 184 -21.65 17.74 -1.41
N PRO A 185 -20.65 18.07 -2.26
CA PRO A 185 -19.36 17.39 -2.25
C PRO A 185 -18.70 17.39 -0.87
N GLY A 186 -18.24 16.23 -0.41
CA GLY A 186 -17.60 16.03 0.88
C GLY A 186 -18.56 15.76 2.05
N GLU A 187 -19.87 15.93 1.89
CA GLU A 187 -20.83 15.66 2.98
C GLU A 187 -20.87 14.18 3.36
N LEU A 188 -20.66 13.27 2.39
CA LEU A 188 -20.55 11.83 2.70
C LEU A 188 -19.40 11.57 3.70
N THR A 189 -18.25 12.21 3.46
CA THR A 189 -17.08 12.13 4.34
C THR A 189 -17.39 12.74 5.71
N SER A 190 -18.05 13.90 5.74
CA SER A 190 -18.43 14.60 6.96
C SER A 190 -19.34 13.74 7.85
N VAL A 191 -20.41 13.21 7.27
CA VAL A 191 -21.37 12.34 7.97
C VAL A 191 -20.68 11.10 8.53
N LEU A 192 -19.90 10.39 7.71
CA LEU A 192 -19.20 9.18 8.18
C LEU A 192 -18.15 9.50 9.26
N SER A 193 -17.44 10.61 9.14
CA SER A 193 -16.44 11.03 10.13
C SER A 193 -17.08 11.23 11.50
N GLN A 194 -18.25 11.87 11.57
CA GLN A 194 -18.97 12.07 12.83
C GLN A 194 -19.26 10.73 13.54
N TYR A 195 -19.73 9.72 12.81
CA TYR A 195 -20.00 8.40 13.40
C TYR A 195 -18.73 7.64 13.78
N ILE A 196 -17.66 7.77 12.98
CA ILE A 196 -16.37 7.12 13.24
C ILE A 196 -15.70 7.73 14.48
N GLU A 197 -15.75 9.05 14.63
CA GLU A 197 -15.14 9.80 15.73
C GLU A 197 -15.73 9.44 17.10
N GLU A 198 -17.00 9.02 17.18
CA GLU A 198 -17.59 8.48 18.42
C GLU A 198 -16.90 7.21 18.94
N TYR A 199 -16.15 6.51 18.07
CA TYR A 199 -15.42 5.28 18.39
C TYR A 199 -13.90 5.40 18.17
N TYR A 200 -13.41 6.59 17.82
CA TYR A 200 -12.01 6.83 17.51
C TYR A 200 -11.43 7.91 18.43
N ASP A 201 -10.41 7.55 19.20
CA ASP A 201 -9.70 8.50 20.06
C ASP A 201 -8.57 9.18 19.28
N ALA A 202 -8.85 10.40 18.81
CA ALA A 202 -7.87 11.21 18.09
C ALA A 202 -6.71 11.68 18.97
N SER A 203 -6.87 11.69 20.30
CA SER A 203 -5.84 12.12 21.24
C SER A 203 -4.86 11.00 21.61
N LEU A 204 -5.25 9.73 21.42
CA LEU A 204 -4.48 8.55 21.85
C LEU A 204 -3.03 8.56 21.33
N ASN A 205 -2.83 8.81 20.04
CA ASN A 205 -1.48 8.84 19.47
C ASN A 205 -0.61 9.95 20.08
N GLY A 206 -1.21 11.11 20.37
CA GLY A 206 -0.52 12.20 21.06
C GLY A 206 -0.14 11.82 22.49
N GLN A 207 -1.05 11.18 23.22
CA GLN A 207 -0.78 10.70 24.59
C GLN A 207 0.32 9.63 24.60
N VAL A 208 0.31 8.67 23.67
CA VAL A 208 1.35 7.64 23.55
C VAL A 208 2.71 8.25 23.21
N ALA A 209 2.76 9.22 22.30
CA ALA A 209 3.98 9.94 21.96
C ALA A 209 4.53 10.75 23.15
N GLU A 210 3.64 11.35 23.96
CA GLU A 210 4.05 12.05 25.18
C GLU A 210 4.67 11.09 26.21
N VAL A 211 4.07 9.91 26.40
CA VAL A 211 4.64 8.87 27.27
C VAL A 211 5.99 8.38 26.74
N GLU A 212 6.13 8.19 25.43
CA GLU A 212 7.42 7.81 24.83
C GLU A 212 8.49 8.88 25.07
N ALA A 213 8.16 10.16 24.84
CA ALA A 213 9.08 11.27 25.05
C ALA A 213 9.54 11.37 26.51
N GLN A 214 8.62 11.21 27.47
CA GLN A 214 8.96 11.20 28.89
C GLN A 214 9.87 10.02 29.27
N LEU A 215 9.68 8.85 28.64
CA LEU A 215 10.58 7.72 28.84
C LEU A 215 11.96 7.99 28.24
N GLN A 216 12.02 8.50 27.01
CA GLN A 216 13.28 8.82 26.33
C GLN A 216 14.11 9.82 27.14
N GLU A 217 13.50 10.88 27.68
CA GLU A 217 14.19 11.84 28.56
C GLU A 217 14.82 11.16 29.78
N ARG A 218 14.06 10.26 30.44
CA ARG A 218 14.57 9.50 31.60
C ARG A 218 15.69 8.55 31.21
N LEU A 219 15.58 7.89 30.06
CA LEU A 219 16.59 6.96 29.55
C LEU A 219 17.89 7.69 29.17
N LEU A 220 17.79 8.89 28.60
CA LEU A 220 18.95 9.74 28.32
C LEU A 220 19.67 10.14 29.62
N ALA A 221 18.93 10.62 30.62
CA ALA A 221 19.53 10.98 31.91
C ALA A 221 20.20 9.77 32.60
N LEU A 222 19.57 8.59 32.52
CA LEU A 222 20.14 7.35 33.06
C LEU A 222 21.39 6.92 32.28
N ARG A 223 21.36 7.02 30.96
CA ARG A 223 22.50 6.73 30.08
C ARG A 223 23.68 7.62 30.47
N ASP A 224 23.48 8.93 30.58
CA ASP A 224 24.54 9.87 30.93
C ASP A 224 25.14 9.54 32.30
N GLN A 225 24.29 9.17 33.27
CA GLN A 225 24.77 8.72 34.58
C GLN A 225 25.61 7.44 34.50
N VAL A 226 25.19 6.46 33.70
CA VAL A 226 25.90 5.19 33.55
C VAL A 226 27.21 5.38 32.78
N VAL A 227 27.17 6.04 31.62
CA VAL A 227 28.35 6.37 30.80
C VAL A 227 29.34 7.19 31.61
N GLY A 228 28.87 8.16 32.40
CA GLY A 228 29.72 8.97 33.28
C GLY A 228 30.52 8.16 34.31
N ARG A 229 30.03 6.98 34.74
CA ARG A 229 30.79 6.07 35.64
C ARG A 229 31.96 5.37 34.95
N PHE A 230 31.93 5.28 33.62
CA PHE A 230 32.97 4.66 32.79
C PHE A 230 33.74 5.70 31.98
N ALA A 231 33.56 7.00 32.24
CA ALA A 231 34.14 8.07 31.43
C ALA A 231 35.67 7.94 31.32
N ASP A 232 36.34 7.76 32.45
CA ASP A 232 37.81 7.62 32.49
C ASP A 232 38.28 6.38 31.71
N ASP A 233 37.60 5.24 31.84
CA ASP A 233 37.92 4.01 31.13
C ASP A 233 37.69 4.16 29.61
N ILE A 234 36.59 4.83 29.22
CA ILE A 234 36.25 5.12 27.82
C ILE A 234 37.30 6.03 27.21
N ASP A 235 37.72 7.08 27.92
CA ASP A 235 38.74 8.02 27.46
C ASP A 235 40.09 7.34 27.31
N LEU A 236 40.49 6.48 28.26
CA LEU A 236 41.71 5.69 28.15
C LEU A 236 41.70 4.79 26.91
N VAL A 237 40.62 4.02 26.69
CA VAL A 237 40.52 3.15 25.51
C VAL A 237 40.43 3.96 24.21
N ARG A 238 39.81 5.15 24.23
CA ARG A 238 39.75 6.06 23.08
C ARG A 238 41.12 6.62 22.72
N GLU A 239 41.93 6.98 23.71
CA GLU A 239 43.31 7.42 23.50
C GLU A 239 44.17 6.30 22.89
N GLU A 240 44.11 5.09 23.45
CA GLU A 240 44.79 3.91 22.90
C GLU A 240 44.36 3.61 21.46
N TYR A 241 43.05 3.68 21.18
CA TYR A 241 42.51 3.45 19.84
C TYR A 241 42.98 4.52 18.85
N THR A 242 43.00 5.79 19.27
CA THR A 242 43.48 6.90 18.44
C THR A 242 44.93 6.71 18.06
N GLN A 243 45.79 6.35 19.02
CA GLN A 243 47.21 6.09 18.77
C GLN A 243 47.40 4.92 17.79
N LEU A 244 46.68 3.82 17.99
CA LEU A 244 46.76 2.65 17.09
C LEU A 244 46.29 3.01 15.67
N ARG A 245 45.25 3.84 15.57
CA ARG A 245 44.74 4.33 14.28
C ARG A 245 45.78 5.18 13.55
N GLU A 246 46.44 6.11 14.25
CA GLU A 246 47.51 6.92 13.67
C GLU A 246 48.69 6.06 13.18
N GLU A 247 49.14 5.08 13.98
CA GLU A 247 50.20 4.15 13.58
C GLU A 247 49.80 3.36 12.33
N PHE A 248 48.58 2.79 12.34
CA PHE A 248 48.07 1.99 11.24
C PHE A 248 47.92 2.83 9.97
N THR A 249 47.35 4.03 10.05
CA THR A 249 47.24 4.95 8.91
C THR A 249 48.62 5.27 8.34
N GLY A 250 49.62 5.55 9.19
CA GLY A 250 51.00 5.77 8.75
C GLY A 250 51.59 4.57 7.99
N ARG A 251 51.39 3.35 8.50
CA ARG A 251 51.86 2.11 7.84
C ARG A 251 51.10 1.80 6.55
N MET A 252 49.79 2.05 6.55
CA MET A 252 48.91 1.75 5.43
C MET A 252 49.04 2.74 4.27
N GLN A 253 49.40 4.00 4.52
CA GLN A 253 49.67 4.97 3.44
C GLN A 253 50.69 4.42 2.43
N GLY A 254 51.79 3.82 2.90
CA GLY A 254 52.81 3.23 2.02
C GLY A 254 52.35 1.95 1.30
N CYS A 255 51.41 1.19 1.88
CA CYS A 255 50.81 0.03 1.22
C CYS A 255 49.78 0.48 0.15
N ARG A 256 48.96 1.49 0.49
CA ARG A 256 47.94 2.08 -0.39
C ARG A 256 48.55 2.64 -1.67
N THR A 257 49.65 3.39 -1.57
CA THR A 257 50.34 3.91 -2.77
C THR A 257 50.80 2.76 -3.67
N ARG A 258 51.49 1.76 -3.12
CA ARG A 258 51.97 0.60 -3.89
C ARG A 258 50.82 -0.21 -4.50
N LEU A 259 49.72 -0.38 -3.78
CA LEU A 259 48.56 -1.09 -4.27
C LEU A 259 47.88 -0.32 -5.40
N LEU A 260 47.73 1.01 -5.28
CA LEU A 260 47.22 1.87 -6.34
C LEU A 260 48.08 1.77 -7.60
N ASP A 261 49.40 1.86 -7.44
CA ASP A 261 50.35 1.74 -8.56
C ASP A 261 50.24 0.37 -9.25
N LEU A 262 50.19 -0.72 -8.46
CA LEU A 262 50.01 -2.07 -8.98
C LEU A 262 48.67 -2.22 -9.72
N TRP A 263 47.58 -1.67 -9.16
CA TRP A 263 46.26 -1.76 -9.78
C TRP A 263 46.18 -0.96 -11.08
N GLN A 264 46.83 0.20 -11.13
CA GLN A 264 46.94 0.99 -12.37
C GLN A 264 47.78 0.24 -13.40
N ALA A 265 48.91 -0.36 -13.00
CA ALA A 265 49.72 -1.20 -13.88
C ALA A 265 48.92 -2.39 -14.43
N MET A 266 48.19 -3.12 -13.58
CA MET A 266 47.33 -4.22 -13.99
C MET A 266 46.21 -3.77 -14.93
N LYS A 267 45.57 -2.63 -14.67
CA LYS A 267 44.54 -2.09 -15.57
C LYS A 267 45.10 -1.74 -16.93
N GLN A 268 46.28 -1.12 -16.96
CA GLN A 268 46.97 -0.77 -18.20
C GLN A 268 47.36 -2.03 -18.97
N GLU A 269 47.92 -3.03 -18.29
CA GLU A 269 48.29 -4.30 -18.90
C GLU A 269 47.05 -5.04 -19.44
N LEU A 270 45.97 -5.14 -18.67
CA LEU A 270 44.70 -5.72 -19.13
C LEU A 270 44.10 -4.98 -20.33
N ALA A 271 44.23 -3.65 -20.39
CA ALA A 271 43.78 -2.87 -21.53
C ALA A 271 44.64 -3.11 -22.77
N LEU A 272 45.95 -3.28 -22.61
CA LEU A 272 46.89 -3.58 -23.70
C LEU A 272 46.77 -5.03 -24.19
N SER A 273 46.53 -5.97 -23.27
CA SER A 273 46.36 -7.39 -23.54
C SER A 273 44.93 -7.76 -23.94
N ALA A 274 44.00 -6.79 -23.97
CA ALA A 274 42.63 -7.03 -24.37
C ALA A 274 42.59 -7.60 -25.80
N PRO A 275 41.96 -8.77 -26.01
CA PRO A 275 41.89 -9.36 -27.34
C PRO A 275 41.05 -8.50 -28.26
N ARG A 276 41.37 -8.51 -29.56
CA ARG A 276 40.49 -7.95 -30.59
C ARG A 276 39.21 -8.78 -30.65
N LEU A 277 38.08 -8.09 -30.71
CA LEU A 277 36.76 -8.74 -30.73
C LEU A 277 36.34 -9.25 -32.12
N ASP A 278 37.19 -9.07 -33.14
CA ASP A 278 36.90 -9.42 -34.54
C ASP A 278 36.53 -10.91 -34.74
N GLY A 279 36.98 -11.80 -33.85
CA GLY A 279 36.66 -13.24 -33.85
C GLY A 279 35.42 -13.64 -33.03
N TYR A 280 34.77 -12.69 -32.35
CA TYR A 280 33.62 -12.94 -31.48
C TYR A 280 32.35 -12.38 -32.13
N THR A 281 31.75 -13.17 -33.02
CA THR A 281 30.48 -12.80 -33.64
C THR A 281 29.33 -13.02 -32.67
N LEU A 282 28.43 -12.03 -32.58
CA LEU A 282 27.20 -12.20 -31.82
C LEU A 282 26.29 -13.17 -32.58
N PRO A 283 25.68 -14.16 -31.89
CA PRO A 283 24.70 -15.01 -32.52
C PRO A 283 23.51 -14.16 -32.98
N GLN A 284 23.04 -14.45 -34.19
CA GLN A 284 21.80 -13.86 -34.67
C GLN A 284 20.62 -14.62 -34.07
N ALA A 285 19.49 -13.93 -33.89
CA ALA A 285 18.26 -14.58 -33.48
C ALA A 285 17.93 -15.71 -34.47
N ALA A 286 17.49 -16.86 -33.95
CA ALA A 286 16.99 -17.92 -34.81
C ALA A 286 15.80 -17.39 -35.63
N ILE A 287 15.65 -17.92 -36.84
CA ILE A 287 14.45 -17.66 -37.65
C ILE A 287 13.25 -18.15 -36.83
N ALA A 288 12.27 -17.28 -36.62
CA ALA A 288 11.07 -17.62 -35.90
C ALA A 288 10.26 -18.67 -36.69
N ASN A 289 9.60 -19.58 -35.99
CA ASN A 289 8.55 -20.36 -36.60
C ASN A 289 7.33 -19.46 -36.73
N GLU A 290 7.02 -19.02 -37.95
CA GLU A 290 5.82 -18.23 -38.21
C GLU A 290 4.57 -19.03 -37.80
N ILE A 291 3.66 -18.37 -37.10
CA ILE A 291 2.42 -18.98 -36.60
C ILE A 291 1.34 -19.13 -37.69
N GLY A 292 1.72 -18.86 -38.94
CA GLY A 292 0.89 -18.89 -40.13
C GLY A 292 1.12 -17.65 -40.99
N GLU A 293 0.28 -17.53 -42.01
CA GLU A 293 0.26 -16.46 -43.00
C GLU A 293 -0.04 -15.06 -42.41
N GLY A 294 -0.65 -15.00 -41.23
CA GLY A 294 -1.08 -13.73 -40.64
C GLY A 294 -2.24 -13.07 -41.39
N LEU A 295 -3.07 -12.33 -40.65
CA LEU A 295 -4.21 -11.62 -41.26
C LEU A 295 -3.73 -10.56 -42.26
N TYR A 296 -2.64 -9.88 -41.94
CA TYR A 296 -1.95 -8.94 -42.82
C TYR A 296 -0.51 -9.43 -43.03
N ASP A 297 -0.12 -9.51 -44.29
CA ASP A 297 1.24 -9.79 -44.72
C ASP A 297 1.63 -8.76 -45.79
N SER A 298 2.62 -7.93 -45.48
CA SER A 298 3.11 -6.89 -46.39
C SER A 298 3.82 -7.44 -47.63
N THR A 299 4.11 -8.74 -47.67
CA THR A 299 4.73 -9.39 -48.83
C THR A 299 3.71 -9.79 -49.89
N ARG A 300 2.40 -9.84 -49.56
CA ARG A 300 1.32 -10.09 -50.52
C ARG A 300 1.09 -8.89 -51.42
N ASP A 301 0.66 -9.15 -52.66
CA ASP A 301 0.06 -8.11 -53.49
C ASP A 301 -1.22 -7.57 -52.83
N TYR A 302 -1.55 -6.33 -53.15
CA TYR A 302 -2.77 -5.68 -52.70
C TYR A 302 -4.02 -6.52 -52.96
N ILE A 303 -4.15 -7.18 -54.12
CA ILE A 303 -5.33 -7.98 -54.44
C ILE A 303 -5.39 -9.23 -53.55
N GLU A 304 -4.28 -9.96 -53.41
CA GLU A 304 -4.17 -11.15 -52.57
C GLU A 304 -4.45 -10.84 -51.09
N GLN A 305 -3.99 -9.68 -50.61
CA GLN A 305 -4.24 -9.23 -49.24
C GLN A 305 -5.71 -8.85 -49.01
N ILE A 306 -6.39 -8.30 -50.02
CA ILE A 306 -7.83 -8.03 -49.96
C ILE A 306 -8.65 -9.34 -49.94
N GLU A 307 -8.22 -10.35 -50.70
CA GLU A 307 -8.84 -11.68 -50.67
C GLU A 307 -8.67 -12.35 -49.31
N ALA A 308 -7.47 -12.31 -48.71
CA ALA A 308 -7.22 -12.81 -47.36
C ALA A 308 -8.12 -12.11 -46.30
N TYR A 309 -8.36 -10.80 -46.45
CA TYR A 309 -9.32 -10.09 -45.58
C TYR A 309 -10.77 -10.52 -45.81
N LYS A 310 -11.18 -10.73 -47.06
CA LYS A 310 -12.54 -11.19 -47.39
C LYS A 310 -12.79 -12.60 -46.86
N GLU A 311 -11.82 -13.49 -47.00
CA GLU A 311 -11.87 -14.85 -46.48
C GLU A 311 -11.97 -14.84 -44.94
N PHE A 312 -11.15 -14.06 -44.25
CA PHE A 312 -11.24 -13.90 -42.79
C PHE A 312 -12.59 -13.31 -42.35
N GLN A 313 -13.20 -12.45 -43.16
CA GLN A 313 -14.53 -11.88 -42.91
C GLN A 313 -15.70 -12.78 -43.34
N GLY A 314 -15.43 -13.96 -43.93
CA GLY A 314 -16.45 -14.89 -44.42
C GLY A 314 -17.23 -14.41 -45.64
N ARG A 315 -16.62 -13.53 -46.45
CA ARG A 315 -17.20 -12.93 -47.66
C ARG A 315 -16.55 -13.56 -48.90
N VAL A 316 -16.84 -14.83 -49.14
CA VAL A 316 -16.50 -15.49 -50.41
C VAL A 316 -17.50 -15.05 -51.48
#